data_AF-A0A392NYN2-F1
#
_entry.id   AF-A0A392NYN2-F1
#
_cell.length_a   1.000
_cell.length_b   1.000
_cell.length_c   1.000
_cell.angle_alpha   90.00
_cell.angle_beta   90.00
_cell.angle_gamma   90.00
#
_symmetry.space_group_name_H-M   'P 1'
#
loop_
_entity.id
_entity.type
_entity.pdbx_description
1 polymer ?
#
loop_
_entity_poly.entity_id
_entity_poly.type
_entity_poly.pdbx_seq_one_letter_code
_entity_poly.pdbx_strand_id
1 'polypeptide(L)'
;MKVFDKAIESRLDRRCTFVALGGGVIGDMCGFAAASFLRGVNFIQIPTTVMAQVDSSVGGKTGINHPLGKNLIGAFYQPQCVLIDTDTLDTLPERELASGFAEVIKYGLIRDTEFFEWQEKNMQALMA
;
A
#
# COMPACT_ATOMS: atom_id res chain seq x y z
N MET A 1 -5.14 15.51 10.29
CA MET A 1 -4.39 16.70 9.87
C MET A 1 -2.89 16.63 10.13
N LYS A 2 -2.40 15.87 11.13
CA LYS A 2 -0.96 15.76 11.50
C LYS A 2 0.06 15.76 10.35
N VAL A 3 -0.17 15.02 9.25
CA VAL A 3 0.74 15.01 8.09
C VAL A 3 0.85 16.39 7.44
N PHE A 4 -0.29 17.05 7.21
CA PHE A 4 -0.33 18.40 6.65
C PHE A 4 0.27 19.42 7.62
N ASP A 5 -0.07 19.32 8.91
CA ASP A 5 0.45 20.22 9.94
C ASP A 5 1.99 20.17 9.94
N LYS A 6 2.56 18.96 10.00
CA LYS A 6 4.01 18.74 9.97
C LYS A 6 4.67 19.24 8.68
N ALA A 7 4.04 19.02 7.53
CA ALA A 7 4.55 19.47 6.23
C ALA A 7 4.60 21.01 6.14
N ILE A 8 3.57 21.69 6.65
CA ILE A 8 3.49 23.16 6.68
C ILE A 8 4.50 23.75 7.67
N GLU A 9 4.57 23.21 8.89
CA GLU A 9 5.54 23.62 9.91
C GLU A 9 6.98 23.49 9.41
N SER A 10 7.25 22.43 8.64
CA SER A 10 8.56 22.17 8.04
C SER A 10 8.79 22.94 6.73
N ARG A 11 7.84 23.78 6.31
CA ARG A 11 7.88 24.61 5.11
C ARG A 11 8.18 23.83 3.82
N LEU A 12 7.62 22.63 3.71
CA LEU A 12 7.75 21.83 2.49
C LEU A 12 7.07 22.53 1.31
N ASP A 13 7.70 22.47 0.14
CA ASP A 13 7.18 23.04 -1.11
C ASP A 13 6.75 21.94 -2.11
N ARG A 14 6.33 22.35 -3.31
CA ARG A 14 5.80 21.43 -4.34
C ARG A 14 6.83 20.43 -4.90
N ARG A 15 8.11 20.60 -4.61
CA ARG A 15 9.20 19.69 -4.99
C ARG A 15 9.50 18.65 -3.90
N CYS A 16 8.87 18.73 -2.73
CA CYS A 16 9.03 17.69 -1.72
C CYS A 16 8.50 16.35 -2.24
N THR A 17 9.03 15.26 -1.67
CA THR A 17 8.55 13.91 -1.94
C THR A 17 8.16 13.24 -0.63
N PHE A 18 6.93 12.74 -0.55
CA PHE A 18 6.50 11.94 0.58
C PHE A 18 6.91 10.48 0.36
N VAL A 19 7.32 9.79 1.43
CA VAL A 19 7.66 8.36 1.37
C VAL A 19 6.68 7.61 2.26
N ALA A 20 5.85 6.78 1.66
CA ALA A 20 4.91 5.90 2.37
C ALA A 20 5.62 4.59 2.71
N LEU A 21 6.24 4.52 3.89
CA LEU A 21 6.88 3.32 4.43
C LEU A 21 5.94 2.61 5.41
N GLY A 22 5.40 1.46 5.02
CA GLY A 22 4.50 0.68 5.87
C GLY A 22 3.53 -0.22 5.08
N GLY A 23 2.49 -0.71 5.75
CA GLY A 23 1.39 -1.44 5.11
C GLY A 23 0.39 -0.54 4.38
N GLY A 24 -0.69 -1.14 3.86
CA GLY A 24 -1.69 -0.45 3.03
C GLY A 24 -2.36 0.76 3.70
N VAL A 25 -2.50 0.75 5.03
CA VAL A 25 -3.01 1.92 5.79
C VAL A 25 -2.12 3.14 5.61
N ILE A 26 -0.80 2.98 5.70
CA ILE A 26 0.15 4.08 5.49
C ILE A 26 0.16 4.48 4.01
N GLY A 27 0.11 3.52 3.08
CA GLY A 27 0.01 3.78 1.64
C GLY A 27 -1.18 4.69 1.30
N ASP A 28 -2.38 4.33 1.76
CA ASP A 28 -3.61 5.10 1.52
C ASP A 28 -3.55 6.49 2.13
N MET A 29 -3.16 6.60 3.41
CA MET A 29 -3.11 7.87 4.13
C MET A 29 -2.05 8.81 3.55
N CYS A 30 -0.84 8.30 3.29
CA CYS A 30 0.27 9.08 2.76
C CYS A 30 0.00 9.48 1.30
N GLY A 31 -0.54 8.57 0.48
CA GLY A 31 -0.93 8.85 -0.89
C GLY A 31 -2.00 9.94 -0.98
N PHE A 32 -3.03 9.88 -0.12
CA PHE A 32 -4.07 10.90 -0.10
C PHE A 32 -3.54 12.25 0.41
N ALA A 33 -2.63 12.22 1.39
CA ALA A 33 -1.95 13.43 1.85
C ALA A 33 -1.07 14.03 0.74
N ALA A 34 -0.33 13.23 0.00
CA ALA A 34 0.49 13.69 -1.13
C ALA A 34 -0.36 14.25 -2.27
N ALA A 35 -1.50 13.63 -2.56
CA ALA A 35 -2.46 14.11 -3.56
C ALA A 35 -3.04 15.49 -3.20
N SER A 36 -3.26 15.72 -1.90
CA SER A 36 -3.95 16.92 -1.39
C SER A 36 -2.99 18.07 -1.05
N PHE A 37 -1.81 17.76 -0.50
CA PHE A 37 -0.84 18.77 -0.06
C PHE A 37 -0.37 19.61 -1.24
N LEU A 38 -0.54 20.94 -1.16
CA LEU A 38 -0.26 21.88 -2.25
C LEU A 38 -0.88 21.47 -3.61
N ARG A 39 -2.02 20.76 -3.56
CA ARG A 39 -2.75 20.19 -4.72
C ARG A 39 -1.97 19.13 -5.50
N GLY A 40 -1.05 18.43 -4.84
CA GLY A 40 -0.25 17.37 -5.43
C GLY A 40 1.24 17.64 -5.28
N VAL A 41 1.90 16.76 -4.54
CA VAL A 41 3.37 16.62 -4.50
C VAL A 41 3.76 15.18 -4.85
N ASN A 42 5.03 14.95 -5.17
CA ASN A 42 5.49 13.59 -5.47
C ASN A 42 5.38 12.69 -4.23
N PHE A 43 5.17 11.40 -4.45
CA PHE A 43 5.35 10.40 -3.40
C PHE A 43 5.85 9.07 -3.94
N ILE A 44 6.46 8.28 -3.06
CA ILE A 44 6.98 6.94 -3.30
C ILE A 44 6.31 5.97 -2.34
N GLN A 45 5.95 4.78 -2.81
CA GLN A 45 5.46 3.68 -1.98
C GLN A 45 6.59 2.71 -1.65
N ILE A 46 6.77 2.40 -0.37
CA ILE A 46 7.64 1.33 0.13
C ILE A 46 6.77 0.39 0.99
N PRO A 47 6.00 -0.51 0.34
CA PRO A 47 5.07 -1.39 1.03
C PRO A 47 5.80 -2.52 1.79
N THR A 48 5.50 -2.65 3.09
CA THR A 48 6.17 -3.60 4.00
C THR A 48 5.26 -4.72 4.52
N THR A 49 4.13 -4.96 3.85
CA THR A 49 3.25 -6.10 4.14
C THR A 49 2.87 -6.78 2.84
N VAL A 50 2.59 -8.09 2.87
CA VAL A 50 2.16 -8.84 1.67
C VAL A 50 0.94 -8.17 1.03
N MET A 51 -0.09 -7.87 1.82
CA MET A 51 -1.28 -7.13 1.40
C MET A 51 -0.96 -5.82 0.66
N ALA A 52 0.06 -5.07 1.13
CA ALA A 52 0.47 -3.85 0.48
C ALA A 52 1.24 -4.08 -0.81
N GLN A 53 2.15 -5.06 -0.81
CA GLN A 53 3.00 -5.39 -1.94
C GLN A 53 2.21 -5.95 -3.13
N VAL A 54 1.11 -6.69 -2.88
CA VAL A 54 0.34 -7.36 -3.95
C VAL A 54 -0.92 -6.62 -4.38
N ASP A 55 -1.44 -5.68 -3.58
CA ASP A 55 -2.70 -4.98 -3.89
C ASP A 55 -2.58 -3.46 -3.69
N SER A 56 -2.60 -2.97 -2.45
CA SER A 56 -2.83 -1.52 -2.19
C SER A 56 -1.71 -0.57 -2.66
N SER A 57 -0.50 -1.05 -2.94
CA SER A 57 0.55 -0.21 -3.51
C SER A 57 0.41 0.05 -5.02
N VAL A 58 -0.45 -0.71 -5.70
CA VAL A 58 -0.63 -0.64 -7.16
C VAL A 58 -2.02 -0.09 -7.50
N GLY A 59 -2.07 0.82 -8.48
CA GLY A 59 -3.32 1.37 -9.02
C GLY A 59 -3.65 2.80 -8.56
N GLY A 60 -2.93 3.34 -7.57
CA GLY A 60 -3.03 4.74 -7.15
C GLY A 60 -4.35 5.11 -6.46
N LYS A 61 -5.10 4.14 -5.94
CA LYS A 61 -6.21 4.41 -5.04
C LYS A 61 -5.63 4.83 -3.68
N THR A 62 -6.08 5.96 -3.18
CA THR A 62 -5.63 6.50 -1.89
C THR A 62 -6.83 7.03 -1.13
N GLY A 63 -6.80 7.03 0.20
CA GLY A 63 -7.92 7.57 0.95
C GLY A 63 -7.85 7.38 2.46
N ILE A 64 -8.97 7.70 3.08
CA ILE A 64 -9.20 7.59 4.52
C ILE A 64 -10.64 7.15 4.79
N ASN A 65 -10.85 6.61 5.98
CA ASN A 65 -12.17 6.23 6.46
C ASN A 65 -12.92 7.44 7.03
N HIS A 66 -14.24 7.39 6.90
CA HIS A 66 -15.17 8.19 7.67
C HIS A 66 -15.82 7.27 8.74
N PRO A 67 -16.27 7.77 9.91
CA PRO A 67 -16.97 6.93 10.89
C PRO A 67 -18.17 6.16 10.33
N LEU A 68 -18.78 6.66 9.26
CA LEU A 68 -19.93 6.04 8.57
C LEU A 68 -19.55 5.14 7.39
N GLY A 69 -18.26 5.00 7.04
CA GLY A 69 -17.88 4.15 5.92
C GLY A 69 -16.39 4.09 5.61
N LYS A 70 -15.98 2.92 5.10
CA LYS A 70 -14.60 2.61 4.75
C LYS A 70 -14.23 3.18 3.38
N ASN A 71 -13.07 3.82 3.27
CA ASN A 71 -12.46 4.32 2.02
C ASN A 71 -13.38 5.23 1.17
N LEU A 72 -14.30 5.97 1.79
CA LEU A 72 -15.24 6.84 1.07
C LEU A 72 -14.65 8.20 0.69
N ILE A 73 -13.54 8.61 1.30
CA ILE A 73 -12.88 9.90 1.05
C ILE A 73 -11.48 9.59 0.54
N GLY A 74 -11.15 10.05 -0.66
CA GLY A 74 -9.88 9.68 -1.28
C GLY A 74 -9.61 10.40 -2.60
N ALA A 75 -8.53 9.98 -3.24
CA ALA A 75 -8.12 10.46 -4.55
C ALA A 75 -7.46 9.33 -5.34
N PHE A 76 -7.55 9.41 -6.67
CA PHE A 76 -6.71 8.63 -7.56
C PHE A 76 -5.42 9.40 -7.81
N TYR A 77 -4.29 8.92 -7.28
CA TYR A 77 -3.01 9.61 -7.33
C TYR A 77 -1.86 8.61 -7.42
N GLN A 78 -1.11 8.63 -8.52
CA GLN A 78 -0.07 7.64 -8.81
C GLN A 78 1.24 7.99 -8.09
N PRO A 79 1.93 7.01 -7.48
CA PRO A 79 3.27 7.21 -6.97
C PRO A 79 4.27 7.38 -8.11
N GLN A 80 5.43 7.96 -7.82
CA GLN A 80 6.55 8.01 -8.76
C GLN A 80 7.17 6.62 -8.98
N CYS A 81 7.20 5.80 -7.94
CA CYS A 81 7.54 4.38 -8.01
C CYS A 81 6.98 3.63 -6.79
N VAL A 82 6.96 2.31 -6.93
CA VAL A 82 6.71 1.36 -5.84
C VAL A 82 7.98 0.53 -5.67
N LEU A 83 8.52 0.48 -4.46
CA LEU A 83 9.75 -0.25 -4.14
C LEU A 83 9.42 -1.36 -3.15
N ILE A 84 9.37 -2.59 -3.66
CA ILE A 84 9.06 -3.79 -2.89
C ILE A 84 10.38 -4.48 -2.52
N ASP A 85 10.63 -4.58 -1.23
CA ASP A 85 11.73 -5.34 -0.65
C ASP A 85 11.14 -6.51 0.15
N THR A 86 11.42 -7.74 -0.30
CA THR A 86 10.90 -8.96 0.31
C THR A 86 11.48 -9.20 1.70
N ASP A 87 12.66 -8.67 2.01
CA ASP A 87 13.33 -8.86 3.30
C ASP A 87 12.55 -8.16 4.43
N THR A 88 11.69 -7.18 4.09
CA THR A 88 10.79 -6.56 5.08
C THR A 88 9.76 -7.53 5.64
N LEU A 89 9.46 -8.62 4.93
CA LEU A 89 8.51 -9.64 5.36
C LEU A 89 9.07 -10.53 6.47
N ASP A 90 10.39 -10.63 6.63
CA ASP A 90 11.04 -11.43 7.69
C ASP A 90 10.64 -10.99 9.10
N THR A 91 10.19 -9.74 9.25
CA THR A 91 9.74 -9.17 10.53
C THR A 91 8.21 -9.08 10.65
N LEU A 92 7.48 -9.49 9.61
CA LEU A 92 6.03 -9.39 9.57
C LEU A 92 5.39 -10.52 10.41
N PRO A 93 4.43 -10.21 11.31
CA PRO A 93 3.75 -11.25 12.06
C PRO A 93 3.06 -12.27 11.15
N GLU A 94 3.11 -13.56 11.49
CA GLU A 94 2.54 -14.66 10.69
C GLU A 94 1.07 -14.42 10.30
N ARG A 95 0.27 -13.84 11.20
CA ARG A 95 -1.13 -13.51 10.92
C ARG A 95 -1.28 -12.47 9.80
N GLU A 96 -0.38 -11.50 9.73
CA GLU A 96 -0.39 -10.46 8.69
C GLU A 96 0.20 -10.96 7.37
N LEU A 97 1.15 -11.90 7.44
CA LEU A 97 1.61 -12.65 6.27
C LEU A 97 0.44 -13.43 5.65
N ALA A 98 -0.25 -14.25 6.46
CA ALA A 98 -1.40 -15.05 6.04
C ALA A 98 -2.54 -14.19 5.50
N SER A 99 -2.84 -13.05 6.13
CA SER A 99 -3.90 -12.15 5.67
C SER A 99 -3.63 -11.58 4.28
N GLY A 100 -2.37 -11.31 3.94
CA GLY A 100 -1.96 -10.86 2.61
C GLY A 100 -2.09 -11.92 1.53
N PHE A 101 -1.79 -13.20 1.84
CA PHE A 101 -1.92 -14.28 0.86
C PHE A 101 -3.36 -14.55 0.42
N ALA A 102 -4.37 -14.12 1.18
CA ALA A 102 -5.75 -14.14 0.72
C ALA A 102 -5.95 -13.36 -0.60
N GLU A 103 -5.24 -12.23 -0.77
CA GLU A 103 -5.29 -11.46 -2.02
C GLU A 103 -4.51 -12.13 -3.15
N VAL A 104 -3.42 -12.85 -2.84
CA VAL A 104 -2.67 -13.64 -3.83
C VAL A 104 -3.55 -14.76 -4.40
N ILE A 105 -4.29 -15.45 -3.52
CA ILE A 105 -5.27 -16.48 -3.89
C ILE A 105 -6.40 -15.91 -4.74
N LYS A 106 -6.91 -14.72 -4.38
CA LYS A 106 -7.93 -14.01 -5.15
C LYS A 106 -7.52 -13.89 -6.63
N TYR A 107 -6.28 -13.51 -6.94
CA TYR A 107 -5.84 -13.37 -8.34
C TYR A 107 -5.90 -14.67 -9.13
N GLY A 108 -5.52 -15.80 -8.52
CA GLY A 108 -5.65 -17.10 -9.16
C GLY A 108 -7.10 -17.44 -9.50
N LEU A 109 -7.99 -17.29 -8.52
CA LEU A 109 -9.42 -17.63 -8.67
C LEU A 109 -10.17 -16.77 -9.68
N ILE A 110 -9.87 -15.46 -9.76
CA ILE A 110 -10.67 -14.55 -10.61
C ILE A 110 -10.17 -14.47 -12.05
N ARG A 111 -8.92 -14.86 -12.34
CA ARG A 111 -8.32 -14.57 -13.66
C ARG A 111 -7.15 -15.45 -14.11
N ASP A 112 -6.63 -16.35 -13.27
CA ASP A 112 -5.39 -17.07 -13.60
C ASP A 112 -5.33 -18.48 -12.97
N THR A 113 -5.86 -19.47 -13.69
CA THR A 113 -5.91 -20.87 -13.22
C THR A 113 -4.52 -21.48 -13.05
N GLU A 114 -3.58 -21.20 -13.95
CA GLU A 114 -2.21 -21.71 -13.83
C GLU A 114 -1.51 -21.15 -12.59
N PHE A 115 -1.75 -19.87 -12.28
CA PHE A 115 -1.26 -19.27 -11.05
C PHE A 115 -1.90 -19.87 -9.80
N PHE A 116 -3.20 -20.18 -9.83
CA PHE A 116 -3.87 -20.87 -8.71
C PHE A 116 -3.26 -22.25 -8.45
N GLU A 117 -3.07 -23.07 -9.49
CA GLU A 117 -2.42 -24.40 -9.36
C GLU A 117 -0.97 -24.29 -8.87
N TRP A 118 -0.26 -23.24 -9.28
CA TRP A 118 1.09 -22.97 -8.76
C TRP A 118 1.05 -22.65 -7.27
N GLN A 119 0.09 -21.87 -6.80
CA GLN A 119 -0.07 -21.55 -5.38
C GLN A 119 -0.35 -22.80 -4.55
N GLU A 120 -1.20 -23.72 -5.00
CA GLU A 120 -1.48 -24.98 -4.31
C GLU A 120 -0.19 -25.80 -4.08
N LYS A 121 0.72 -25.81 -5.06
CA LYS A 121 1.99 -26.53 -4.99
C LYS A 121 3.05 -25.86 -4.12
N ASN A 122 2.98 -24.53 -3.96
CA ASN A 122 4.07 -23.73 -3.36
C ASN A 122 3.69 -23.05 -2.04
N MET A 123 2.45 -23.16 -1.56
CA MET A 123 1.98 -22.45 -0.37
C MET A 123 2.85 -22.69 0.88
N GLN A 124 3.33 -23.92 1.08
CA GLN A 124 4.19 -24.23 2.21
C GLN A 124 5.53 -23.49 2.16
N ALA A 125 6.12 -23.31 0.96
CA ALA A 125 7.36 -22.56 0.78
C ALA A 125 7.15 -21.04 0.90
N LEU A 126 5.97 -20.55 0.54
CA LEU A 126 5.59 -19.14 0.64
C LEU A 126 5.30 -18.67 2.07
N MET A 127 4.94 -19.60 2.95
CA MET A 127 4.59 -19.37 4.35
C MET A 127 5.71 -19.78 5.32
N ALA A 128 6.86 -20.21 4.81
CA ALA A 128 7.99 -20.73 5.58
C ALA A 128 8.89 -19.63 6.16
#